data_AF-A0A101IYD4-F1
#
_entry.id   AF-A0A101IYD4-F1
#
_cell.length_a   1.000
_cell.length_b   1.000
_cell.length_c   1.000
_cell.angle_alpha   90.00
_cell.angle_beta   90.00
_cell.angle_gamma   90.00
#
_symmetry.space_group_name_H-M   'P 1'
#
loop_
_entity.id
_entity.type
_entity.pdbx_description
1 polymer ?
#
loop_
_entity_poly.entity_id
_entity_poly.type
_entity_poly.pdbx_seq_one_letter_code
_entity_poly.pdbx_strand_id
1 'polypeptide(L)'
;MAFELLHGLLAIITLLMGAALNVLVYLSYKRVKDRTLLLFNLGLFLLVIGIVFSDVVAMIQGDTVLSYWSIVIARLFQIAGIGCMITGVVR
;
A
#
# COMPACT_ATOMS: atom_id res chain seq x y z
N MET A 1 -7.66 15.83 -18.28
CA MET A 1 -8.52 14.75 -18.80
C MET A 1 -7.78 13.45 -19.10
N ALA A 2 -7.03 13.28 -20.19
CA ALA A 2 -6.42 11.95 -20.50
C ALA A 2 -5.37 11.49 -19.48
N PHE A 3 -4.53 12.40 -18.98
CA PHE A 3 -3.49 12.10 -17.99
C PHE A 3 -4.06 11.71 -16.62
N GLU A 4 -5.05 12.45 -16.12
CA GLU A 4 -5.73 12.13 -14.84
C GLU A 4 -6.46 10.79 -14.89
N LEU A 5 -7.05 10.47 -16.04
CA LEU A 5 -7.78 9.22 -16.25
C LEU A 5 -6.81 8.03 -16.30
N LEU A 6 -5.65 8.20 -16.94
CA LEU A 6 -4.57 7.21 -16.92
C LEU A 6 -4.02 7.02 -15.49
N HIS A 7 -3.75 8.12 -14.78
CA HIS A 7 -3.23 8.07 -13.40
C HIS A 7 -4.19 7.36 -12.46
N GLY A 8 -5.49 7.68 -12.52
CA GLY A 8 -6.52 7.01 -11.73
C GLY A 8 -6.68 5.52 -12.08
N LEU A 9 -6.60 5.15 -13.38
CA LEU A 9 -6.64 3.76 -13.81
C LEU A 9 -5.45 2.96 -13.23
N LEU A 10 -4.24 3.52 -13.31
CA LEU A 10 -3.04 2.89 -12.75
C LEU A 10 -3.17 2.71 -11.24
N ALA A 11 -3.66 3.72 -10.52
CA ALA A 11 -3.87 3.63 -9.07
C ALA A 11 -4.83 2.48 -8.70
N ILE A 12 -5.91 2.29 -9.46
CA ILE A 12 -6.86 1.18 -9.26
C ILE A 12 -6.18 -0.16 -9.52
N ILE A 13 -5.41 -0.29 -10.61
CA ILE A 13 -4.68 -1.52 -10.93
C ILE A 13 -3.67 -1.83 -9.82
N THR A 14 -2.93 -0.84 -9.34
CA THR A 14 -1.98 -1.01 -8.23
C THR A 14 -2.68 -1.46 -6.95
N LEU A 15 -3.86 -0.92 -6.64
CA LEU A 15 -4.65 -1.35 -5.49
C LEU A 15 -5.11 -2.81 -5.62
N LEU A 16 -5.62 -3.21 -6.78
CA LEU A 16 -6.06 -4.58 -7.04
C LEU A 16 -4.90 -5.58 -6.97
N MET A 17 -3.76 -5.24 -7.58
CA MET A 17 -2.55 -6.07 -7.51
C MET A 17 -2.02 -6.17 -6.08
N GLY A 18 -1.99 -5.07 -5.34
CA GLY A 18 -1.56 -5.05 -3.95
C GLY A 18 -2.50 -5.84 -3.02
N ALA A 19 -3.81 -5.75 -3.24
CA ALA A 19 -4.80 -6.56 -2.52
C ALA A 19 -4.63 -8.06 -2.83
N ALA A 20 -4.46 -8.42 -4.11
CA ALA A 20 -4.20 -9.79 -4.51
C ALA A 20 -2.92 -10.34 -3.87
N LEU A 21 -1.84 -9.54 -3.84
CA LEU A 21 -0.58 -9.94 -3.21
C LEU A 21 -0.75 -10.20 -1.71
N ASN A 22 -1.46 -9.31 -0.99
CA ASN A 22 -1.75 -9.51 0.43
C ASN A 22 -2.56 -10.80 0.69
N VAL A 23 -3.53 -11.11 -0.18
CA VAL A 23 -4.29 -12.37 -0.07
C VAL A 23 -3.39 -13.59 -0.29
N LEU A 24 -2.50 -13.54 -1.29
CA LEU A 24 -1.57 -14.64 -1.58
C LEU A 24 -0.58 -14.88 -0.44
N VAL A 25 -0.05 -13.81 0.16
CA VAL A 25 0.85 -13.90 1.32
C VAL A 25 0.08 -14.42 2.54
N TYR A 26 -1.16 -13.97 2.76
CA TYR A 26 -2.00 -14.51 3.83
C TYR A 26 -2.32 -16.00 3.66
N LEU A 27 -2.57 -16.45 2.43
CA LEU A 27 -2.76 -17.88 2.13
C LEU A 27 -1.47 -18.68 2.39
N SER A 28 -0.32 -18.11 2.06
CA SER A 28 0.99 -18.70 2.35
C SER A 28 1.23 -18.80 3.86
N TYR A 29 0.89 -17.74 4.61
CA TYR A 29 0.87 -17.76 6.07
C TYR A 29 -0.01 -18.89 6.61
N LYS A 30 -1.23 -19.06 6.08
CA LYS A 30 -2.14 -20.11 6.56
C LYS A 30 -1.56 -21.53 6.34
N ARG A 31 -0.76 -21.73 5.29
CA ARG A 31 -0.08 -23.02 5.03
C ARG A 31 1.13 -23.24 5.94
N VAL A 32 2.03 -22.27 6.05
CA VAL A 32 3.31 -22.42 6.75
C VAL A 32 3.16 -22.17 8.27
N LYS A 33 2.16 -21.39 8.67
CA LYS A 33 1.89 -20.91 10.04
C LYS A 33 3.03 -20.10 10.68
N ASP A 34 3.90 -19.53 9.85
CA ASP A 34 5.03 -18.72 10.32
C ASP A 34 4.59 -17.29 10.67
N ARG A 35 4.89 -16.84 11.90
CA ARG A 35 4.56 -15.48 12.36
C ARG A 35 5.31 -14.42 11.55
N THR A 36 6.47 -14.75 10.99
CA THR A 36 7.25 -13.85 10.13
C THR A 36 6.48 -13.45 8.87
N LEU A 37 5.78 -14.40 8.24
CA LEU A 37 4.95 -14.12 7.06
C LEU A 37 3.78 -13.19 7.38
N LEU A 38 3.29 -13.20 8.61
CA LEU A 38 2.19 -12.33 9.03
C LEU A 38 2.65 -10.88 9.20
N LEU A 39 3.84 -10.67 9.77
CA LEU A 39 4.49 -9.35 9.83
C LEU A 39 4.83 -8.82 8.45
N PHE A 40 5.34 -9.69 7.57
CA PHE A 40 5.59 -9.36 6.18
C PHE A 40 4.30 -8.93 5.47
N ASN A 41 3.21 -9.68 5.64
CA ASN A 41 1.90 -9.34 5.07
C ASN A 41 1.38 -7.98 5.57
N LEU A 42 1.52 -7.70 6.87
CA LEU A 42 1.13 -6.41 7.44
C LEU A 42 1.94 -5.25 6.85
N GLY A 43 3.26 -5.42 6.71
CA GLY A 43 4.12 -4.44 6.06
C GLY A 43 3.75 -4.20 4.60
N LEU A 44 3.40 -5.27 3.89
CA LEU A 44 2.96 -5.22 2.51
C LEU A 44 1.63 -4.49 2.36
N PHE A 45 0.70 -4.74 3.27
CA PHE A 45 -0.57 -4.01 3.34
C PHE A 45 -0.37 -2.51 3.56
N LEU A 46 0.45 -2.14 4.54
CA LEU A 46 0.82 -0.74 4.81
C LEU A 46 1.47 -0.07 3.59
N LEU A 47 2.34 -0.79 2.88
CA LEU A 47 2.99 -0.30 1.67
C LEU A 47 1.96 -0.02 0.56
N VAL A 48 1.07 -0.97 0.28
CA VAL A 48 0.04 -0.84 -0.77
C VAL A 48 -0.90 0.33 -0.46
N ILE A 49 -1.35 0.46 0.79
CA ILE A 49 -2.15 1.61 1.21
C ILE A 49 -1.35 2.89 1.01
N GLY A 50 -0.11 2.95 1.48
CA GLY A 50 0.73 4.13 1.33
C GLY A 50 0.98 4.53 -0.11
N ILE A 51 0.96 3.61 -1.08
CA ILE A 51 1.08 3.95 -2.50
C ILE A 51 -0.20 4.59 -3.02
N VAL A 52 -1.36 3.98 -2.73
CA VAL A 52 -2.63 4.38 -3.34
C VAL A 52 -3.31 5.54 -2.59
N PHE A 53 -2.95 5.78 -1.32
CA PHE A 53 -3.61 6.75 -0.45
C PHE A 53 -3.56 8.18 -1.02
N SER A 54 -2.39 8.65 -1.48
CA SER A 54 -2.27 9.99 -2.05
C SER A 54 -3.07 10.13 -3.34
N ASP A 55 -3.12 9.09 -4.16
CA ASP A 55 -3.86 9.10 -5.43
C ASP A 55 -5.37 9.19 -5.17
N VAL A 56 -5.88 8.42 -4.20
CA VAL A 56 -7.30 8.46 -3.81
C VAL A 56 -7.67 9.82 -3.23
N VAL A 57 -6.84 10.41 -2.38
CA VAL A 57 -7.11 11.73 -1.81
C VAL A 57 -7.10 12.82 -2.90
N ALA A 58 -6.15 12.75 -3.83
CA ALA A 58 -6.08 13.68 -4.96
C ALA A 58 -7.33 13.60 -5.85
N MET A 59 -7.88 12.39 -6.09
CA MET A 59 -9.11 12.20 -6.87
C MET A 59 -10.36 12.73 -6.16
N ILE A 60 -10.41 12.70 -4.83
CA ILE A 60 -11.61 13.08 -4.05
C ILE A 60 -11.64 14.58 -3.73
N GLN A 61 -10.52 15.16 -3.29
CA GLN A 61 -10.49 16.54 -2.77
C GLN A 61 -9.95 17.58 -3.75
N GLY A 62 -9.32 17.17 -4.86
CA GLY A 62 -8.64 18.10 -5.76
C GLY A 62 -7.46 18.84 -5.10
N ASP A 63 -7.03 19.94 -5.71
CA ASP A 63 -5.76 20.63 -5.41
C ASP A 63 -5.85 21.54 -4.16
N THR A 64 -6.08 20.93 -2.99
CA THR A 64 -6.20 21.62 -1.70
C THR A 64 -4.97 21.38 -0.81
N VAL A 65 -4.79 22.19 0.22
CA VAL A 65 -3.70 22.03 1.21
C VAL A 65 -3.71 20.63 1.86
N LEU A 66 -4.89 19.99 1.98
CA LEU A 66 -5.01 18.62 2.48
C LEU A 66 -4.42 17.56 1.53
N SER A 67 -4.45 17.79 0.21
CA SER A 67 -3.80 16.90 -0.77
C SER A 67 -2.30 16.78 -0.52
N TYR A 68 -1.62 17.88 -0.21
CA TYR A 68 -0.19 17.87 0.14
C TYR A 68 0.12 17.04 1.39
N TRP A 69 -0.68 17.15 2.44
CA TRP A 69 -0.50 16.34 3.65
C TRP A 69 -0.71 14.84 3.40
N SER A 70 -1.57 14.50 2.44
CA SER A 70 -1.81 13.10 2.05
C SER A 70 -0.55 12.43 1.49
N ILE A 71 0.28 13.18 0.76
CA ILE A 71 1.56 12.69 0.22
C ILE A 71 2.54 12.37 1.35
N VAL A 72 2.60 13.23 2.38
CA VAL A 72 3.47 13.00 3.55
C VAL A 72 3.02 11.76 4.32
N ILE A 73 1.72 11.63 4.56
CA ILE A 73 1.14 10.47 5.25
C ILE A 73 1.37 9.19 4.44
N ALA A 74 1.17 9.23 3.13
CA ALA A 74 1.47 8.14 2.21
C ALA A 74 2.93 7.66 2.34
N ARG A 75 3.89 8.59 2.40
CA ARG A 75 5.31 8.25 2.60
C ARG A 75 5.57 7.62 3.97
N LEU A 76 4.94 8.12 5.04
CA LEU A 76 5.06 7.51 6.37
C LEU A 76 4.55 6.06 6.38
N PHE A 77 3.41 5.79 5.74
CA PHE A 77 2.89 4.43 5.58
C PHE A 77 3.83 3.53 4.78
N GLN A 78 4.42 4.04 3.68
CA GLN A 78 5.41 3.29 2.90
C GLN A 78 6.64 2.94 3.75
N ILE A 79 7.20 3.90 4.50
CA ILE A 79 8.37 3.68 5.37
C ILE A 79 8.03 2.65 6.46
N ALA A 80 6.88 2.80 7.12
CA ALA A 80 6.43 1.85 8.14
C ALA A 80 6.21 0.44 7.57
N GLY A 81 5.65 0.36 6.36
CA GLY A 81 5.44 -0.89 5.62
C GLY A 81 6.76 -1.60 5.30
N ILE A 82 7.74 -0.88 4.73
CA ILE A 82 9.08 -1.40 4.45
C ILE A 82 9.76 -1.85 5.75
N GLY A 83 9.66 -1.06 6.82
CA GLY A 83 10.19 -1.41 8.13
C GLY A 83 9.62 -2.73 8.65
N CYS A 84 8.30 -2.91 8.58
CA CYS A 84 7.63 -4.16 8.97
C CYS A 84 8.11 -5.34 8.13
N MET A 85 8.25 -5.17 6.80
CA MET A 85 8.74 -6.22 5.91
C MET A 85 10.17 -6.64 6.25
N ILE A 86 11.08 -5.68 6.50
CA ILE A 86 12.46 -5.97 6.92
C ILE A 86 12.48 -6.74 8.24
N THR A 87 11.70 -6.30 9.24
CA THR A 87 11.63 -6.99 10.54
C THR A 87 11.01 -8.38 10.44
N GLY A 88 10.14 -8.60 9.46
CA GLY A 88 9.67 -9.91 9.07
C GLY A 88 10.85 -10.76 8.60
N VAL A 89 11.50 -10.40 7.49
CA VAL A 89 12.55 -11.22 6.87
C VAL A 89 13.73 -11.54 7.80
N VAL A 90 14.10 -10.62 8.69
CA VAL A 90 15.24 -10.79 9.60
C VAL A 90 14.94 -11.77 10.76
N ARG A 91 13.66 -12.06 11.06
CA ARG A 91 13.24 -12.96 12.14
C ARG A 91 12.89 -14.36 11.64
#